data_AF-A0A3D3YSE1-F1
#
_entry.id   AF-A0A3D3YSE1-F1
#
_cell.length_a   1.000
_cell.length_b   1.000
_cell.length_c   1.000
_cell.angle_alpha   90.00
_cell.angle_beta   90.00
_cell.angle_gamma   90.00
#
_symmetry.space_group_name_H-M   'P 1'
#
loop_
_entity.id
_entity.type
_entity.pdbx_description
1 polymer ?
#
loop_
_entity_poly.entity_id
_entity_poly.type
_entity_poly.pdbx_seq_one_letter_code
_entity_poly.pdbx_strand_id
1 'polypeptide(L)' 'VMRILTVIATIMLPITVVASVYGMNIPLPLQESKFSFLYVFLIMLVIIGGILYFFRRQRWV' A
#
# COMPACT_ATOMS: atom_id res chain seq x y z
N VAL A 1 -20.69 11.91 -6.23
CA VAL A 1 -20.47 10.45 -6.37
C VAL A 1 -19.05 10.11 -6.83
N MET A 2 -18.55 10.72 -7.92
CA MET A 2 -17.18 10.47 -8.44
C MET A 2 -16.07 10.58 -7.39
N ARG A 3 -16.10 11.60 -6.51
CA ARG A 3 -15.09 11.79 -5.46
C ARG A 3 -14.95 10.59 -4.50
N ILE A 4 -16.07 9.95 -4.13
CA ILE A 4 -16.06 8.81 -3.20
C ILE A 4 -15.40 7.60 -3.88
N LEU A 5 -15.76 7.34 -5.13
CA LEU A 5 -15.18 6.24 -5.92
C LEU A 5 -13.68 6.46 -6.16
N THR A 6 -13.24 7.69 -6.45
CA THR A 6 -11.80 8.01 -6.62
C THR A 6 -11.01 7.81 -5.34
N VAL A 7 -11.57 8.20 -4.18
CA VAL A 7 -10.94 7.99 -2.88
C VAL A 7 -10.80 6.49 -2.58
N ILE A 8 -11.86 5.71 -2.80
CA ILE A 8 -11.82 4.24 -2.61
C ILE A 8 -10.78 3.59 -3.54
N ALA A 9 -10.77 3.95 -4.83
CA ALA A 9 -9.83 3.40 -5.80
C ALA A 9 -8.37 3.73 -5.47
N THR A 10 -8.12 4.95 -4.98
CA THR A 10 -6.79 5.42 -4.56
C THR A 10 -6.28 4.64 -3.35
N ILE A 11 -7.17 4.25 -2.44
CA ILE A 11 -6.83 3.42 -1.27
C ILE A 11 -6.66 1.94 -1.67
N MET A 12 -7.50 1.44 -2.58
CA MET A 12 -7.44 0.05 -3.02
C MET A 12 -6.17 -0.29 -3.79
N LEU A 13 -5.75 0.57 -4.73
CA LEU A 13 -4.56 0.34 -5.57
C LEU A 13 -3.32 -0.11 -4.79
N PRO A 14 -2.82 0.63 -3.78
CA PRO A 14 -1.63 0.22 -3.02
C PRO A 14 -1.87 -1.03 -2.17
N ILE A 15 -3.08 -1.21 -1.62
CA ILE A 15 -3.44 -2.41 -0.84
C ILE A 15 -3.40 -3.65 -1.74
N THR A 16 -3.96 -3.57 -2.95
CA THR A 16 -3.97 -4.66 -3.91
C THR A 16 -2.57 -5.01 -4.38
N VAL A 17 -1.71 -4.01 -4.64
CA VAL A 17 -0.31 -4.26 -5.03
C VAL A 17 0.43 -5.01 -3.93
N VAL A 18 0.30 -4.60 -2.66
CA VAL A 18 0.93 -5.30 -1.54
C VAL A 18 0.37 -6.71 -1.38
N ALA A 19 -0.95 -6.88 -1.46
CA ALA A 19 -1.59 -8.19 -1.39
C ALA A 19 -1.19 -9.12 -2.55
N SER A 20 -1.03 -8.60 -3.76
CA SER A 20 -0.56 -9.37 -4.91
C SER A 20 0.89 -9.79 -4.75
N VAL A 21 1.78 -8.92 -4.27
CA VAL A 21 3.20 -9.26 -4.02
C VAL A 21 3.33 -10.28 -2.88
N TYR A 22 2.54 -10.16 -1.81
CA TYR A 22 2.56 -11.11 -0.67
C TYR A 22 1.79 -12.40 -0.90
N GLY A 23 0.80 -12.39 -1.79
CA GLY A 23 0.02 -13.58 -2.17
C GLY A 23 0.73 -14.46 -3.19
N MET A 24 1.88 -14.03 -3.72
CA MET A 24 2.72 -14.88 -4.56
C MET A 24 3.29 -16.03 -3.72
N ASN A 25 2.98 -17.26 -4.09
CA ASN A 25 3.57 -18.50 -3.52
C ASN A 25 5.04 -18.69 -3.95
N ILE A 26 5.80 -17.61 -4.06
CA ILE A 26 7.23 -17.65 -4.35
C ILE A 26 7.95 -17.39 -3.03
N PRO A 27 8.80 -18.32 -2.55
CA PRO A 27 9.59 -18.11 -1.35
C PRO A 27 10.58 -16.98 -1.63
N LEU A 28 10.23 -15.78 -1.20
CA LEU A 28 11.14 -14.64 -1.25
C LEU A 28 12.27 -14.91 -0.25
N PRO A 29 13.54 -14.68 -0.60
CA PRO A 29 14.68 -14.93 0.29
C PRO A 29 14.62 -14.10 1.59
N LEU A 30 13.77 -13.06 1.64
CA LEU A 30 13.49 -12.32 2.87
C LEU A 30 12.41 -12.99 3.73
N GLN A 31 11.48 -13.78 3.19
CA GLN A 31 10.26 -14.24 3.87
C GLN A 31 10.50 -15.12 5.12
N GLU A 32 11.67 -15.76 5.22
CA GLU A 32 12.04 -16.59 6.38
C GLU A 32 12.48 -15.77 7.61
N SER A 33 12.81 -14.48 7.43
CA SER A 33 13.18 -13.62 8.54
C SER A 33 11.94 -13.15 9.30
N LYS A 34 11.96 -13.25 10.64
CA LYS A 34 10.89 -12.78 11.55
C LYS A 34 10.48 -11.31 11.30
N PHE A 35 11.34 -10.52 10.66
CA PHE A 35 11.12 -9.11 10.37
C PHE A 35 10.49 -8.82 9.00
N SER A 36 10.29 -9.81 8.14
CA SER A 36 9.78 -9.54 6.78
C SER A 36 8.35 -9.04 6.75
N PHE A 37 7.52 -9.50 7.68
CA PHE A 37 6.21 -8.90 7.90
C PHE A 37 6.32 -7.41 8.30
N LEU A 38 7.28 -7.08 9.19
CA LEU A 38 7.49 -5.71 9.67
C LEU A 38 7.98 -4.79 8.56
N TYR A 39 8.94 -5.23 7.74
CA TYR A 39 9.46 -4.45 6.62
C TYR A 39 8.38 -4.09 5.61
N VAL A 40 7.50 -5.03 5.28
CA VAL A 40 6.46 -4.79 4.29
C VAL A 40 5.32 -3.99 4.86
N PHE A 41 5.00 -4.18 6.15
CA PHE A 41 4.09 -3.29 6.83
C PHE A 41 4.60 -1.84 6.81
N LEU A 42 5.91 -1.62 7.03
CA LEU A 42 6.55 -0.32 6.94
C LEU A 42 6.50 0.27 5.53
N ILE A 43 6.81 -0.53 4.50
CA ILE A 43 6.71 -0.12 3.09
C ILE A 43 5.28 0.27 2.75
N MET A 44 4.29 -0.54 3.17
CA MET A 44 2.88 -0.26 2.95
C MET A 44 2.45 1.04 3.65
N LEU A 45 2.90 1.27 4.89
CA LEU A 45 2.65 2.52 5.62
C LEU A 45 3.27 3.73 4.92
N VAL A 46 4.48 3.61 4.40
CA VAL A 46 5.16 4.69 3.66
C VAL A 46 4.43 5.00 2.35
N ILE A 47 3.97 3.99 1.63
CA ILE A 47 3.21 4.18 0.38
C ILE A 47 1.87 4.85 0.67
N ILE A 48 1.11 4.36 1.66
CA ILE A 48 -0.17 4.94 2.07
C ILE A 48 0.03 6.38 2.57
N GLY A 49 1.02 6.62 3.42
CA GLY A 49 1.37 7.94 3.94
C GLY A 49 1.81 8.91 2.82
N GLY A 50 2.60 8.44 1.86
CA GLY A 50 3.03 9.20 0.70
C GLY A 50 1.87 9.61 -0.21
N ILE A 51 0.96 8.68 -0.50
CA ILE A 51 -0.25 8.94 -1.29
C ILE A 51 -1.18 9.92 -0.56
N LEU A 52 -1.42 9.71 0.74
CA LEU A 52 -2.21 10.64 1.56
C LEU A 52 -1.59 12.04 1.61
N TYR A 53 -0.27 12.13 1.79
CA TYR A 53 0.44 13.41 1.78
C TYR A 53 0.34 14.11 0.42
N PHE A 54 0.49 13.37 -0.67
CA PHE A 54 0.35 13.89 -2.03
C PHE A 54 -1.06 14.42 -2.30
N PHE A 55 -2.09 13.65 -1.93
CA PHE A 55 -3.50 14.08 -2.06
C PHE A 55 -3.82 15.30 -1.21
N ARG A 56 -3.30 15.37 0.02
CA ARG A 56 -3.45 16.51 0.92
C ARG A 56 -2.75 17.77 0.38
N ARG A 57 -1.59 17.61 -0.27
CA ARG A 57 -0.86 18.71 -0.89
C ARG A 57 -1.57 19.26 -2.12
N GLN A 58 -2.28 18.42 -2.87
CA GLN A 58 -3.07 18.86 -4.03
C GLN A 58 -4.43 19.48 -3.67
N ARG A 59 -4.84 19.53 -2.38
CA ARG A 59 -6.15 20.04 -1.94
C ARG A 59 -7.35 19.33 -2.57
N TRP A 60 -7.17 18.05 -2.92
CA TRP A 60 -8.26 17.20 -3.39
C TRP A 60 -9.04 16.56 -2.22
N VAL A 61 -8.45 16.59 -1.02
CA VAL A 61 -9.05 16.26 0.30
C VAL A 61 -8.69 17.36 1.29
#